data_AF-A0A7Y6GCY4-F1
#
_entry.id   AF-A0A7Y6GCY4-F1
#
_cell.length_a   1.000
_cell.length_b   1.000
_cell.length_c   1.000
_cell.angle_alpha   90.00
_cell.angle_beta   90.00
_cell.angle_gamma   90.00
#
_symmetry.space_group_name_H-M   'P 1'
#
loop_
_entity.id
_entity.type
_entity.pdbx_description
1 polymer ?
#
loop_
_entity_poly.entity_id
_entity_poly.type
_entity_poly.pdbx_seq_one_letter_code
_entity_poly.pdbx_strand_id
1 'polypeptide(L)'
;MLLVLALVSMGDRGDPLAAQAAATRPSPSASSTDASEPSPEPSPTPQGPRSVERKPVKVHVTAAVGDTTQMVRQLRTATARYEGRAAAFVLTFGQAVEPSDGQAYAHEINKSLRKARPDMFTDATTRDFWNGGSAGAADLEIYFYTR
;
A
#
# COMPACT_ATOMS: atom_id res chain seq x y z
N MET A 1 -16.68 13.38 -37.92
CA MET A 1 -16.31 13.49 -36.49
C MET A 1 -14.83 13.17 -36.37
N LEU A 2 -14.02 14.08 -35.82
CA LEU A 2 -12.58 13.89 -35.61
C LEU A 2 -12.35 13.47 -34.15
N LEU A 3 -11.68 12.32 -33.95
CA LEU A 3 -11.17 11.90 -32.66
C LEU A 3 -9.77 12.49 -32.47
N VAL A 4 -9.58 13.32 -31.44
CA VAL A 4 -8.28 13.87 -31.05
C VAL A 4 -7.75 13.05 -29.88
N LEU A 5 -6.63 12.37 -30.09
CA LEU A 5 -5.89 11.64 -29.08
C LEU A 5 -4.85 12.60 -28.45
N ALA A 6 -5.04 12.97 -27.18
CA ALA A 6 -4.06 13.77 -26.46
C ALA A 6 -3.17 12.85 -25.60
N LEU A 7 -1.92 12.67 -26.00
CA LEU A 7 -0.90 11.97 -25.23
C LEU A 7 -0.13 13.01 -24.39
N VAL A 8 -0.30 13.00 -23.07
CA VAL A 8 0.46 13.87 -22.16
C VAL A 8 1.62 13.07 -21.57
N SER A 9 2.82 13.40 -22.04
CA SER A 9 4.09 12.92 -21.52
C SER A 9 4.59 13.92 -20.47
N MET A 10 4.66 13.52 -19.20
CA MET A 10 5.45 14.25 -18.20
C MET A 10 6.84 13.62 -18.15
N GLY A 11 7.82 14.34 -18.69
CA GLY A 11 9.23 13.99 -18.60
C GLY A 11 9.79 14.37 -17.24
N ASP A 12 10.57 13.46 -16.66
CA ASP A 12 11.60 13.77 -15.69
C ASP A 12 12.90 13.15 -16.20
N ARG A 13 13.67 13.93 -16.97
CA ARG A 13 15.03 13.57 -17.38
C ARG A 13 15.97 14.05 -16.26
N GLY A 14 16.24 13.18 -15.30
CA GLY A 14 17.43 13.30 -14.47
C GLY A 14 18.68 13.19 -15.33
N ASP A 15 19.58 14.16 -15.19
CA ASP A 15 20.81 14.31 -15.97
C ASP A 15 21.78 13.13 -15.74
N PRO A 16 22.10 12.31 -16.76
CA PRO A 16 22.96 11.12 -16.59
C PRO A 16 24.45 11.45 -16.40
N LEU A 17 24.85 12.73 -16.44
CA LEU A 17 26.25 13.15 -16.34
C LEU A 17 26.77 13.32 -14.91
N ALA A 18 25.89 13.32 -13.90
CA ALA A 18 26.30 13.33 -12.48
C ALA A 18 26.87 11.96 -12.01
N ALA A 19 26.63 10.88 -12.76
CA ALA A 19 27.03 9.52 -12.38
C ALA A 19 28.47 9.13 -12.78
N GLN A 20 29.16 9.93 -13.62
CA GLN A 20 30.47 9.55 -14.18
C GLN A 20 31.69 10.18 -13.50
N ALA A 21 31.51 11.09 -12.53
CA ALA A 21 32.63 11.78 -11.87
C ALA A 21 33.22 11.05 -10.66
N ALA A 22 32.64 9.93 -10.20
CA ALA A 22 33.13 9.20 -9.01
C ALA A 22 34.00 7.97 -9.33
N ALA A 23 34.17 7.62 -10.61
CA ALA A 23 34.88 6.41 -11.03
C ALA A 23 36.35 6.70 -11.41
N THR A 24 37.21 7.13 -10.48
CA THR A 24 38.66 7.00 -10.68
C THR A 24 39.47 6.93 -9.39
N ARG A 25 40.19 5.82 -9.25
CA ARG A 25 41.45 5.53 -8.51
C ARG A 25 41.42 4.62 -7.27
N PRO A 26 42.53 3.84 -7.08
CA PRO A 26 42.49 2.45 -6.58
C PRO A 26 43.02 2.29 -5.15
N SER A 27 42.71 1.11 -4.58
CA SER A 27 43.16 0.58 -3.28
C SER A 27 44.68 0.37 -3.20
N PRO A 28 45.27 0.39 -1.97
CA PRO A 28 45.76 -0.89 -1.43
C PRO A 28 45.58 -1.10 0.09
N SER A 29 45.43 -2.40 0.44
CA SER A 29 45.76 -3.17 1.67
C SER A 29 46.00 -2.49 3.02
N ALA A 30 45.26 -2.91 4.07
CA ALA A 30 45.64 -3.99 5.01
C ALA A 30 44.93 -3.88 6.39
N SER A 31 44.43 -5.03 6.85
CA SER A 31 44.32 -5.55 8.22
C SER A 31 43.45 -4.88 9.31
N SER A 32 42.53 -5.73 9.81
CA SER A 32 42.05 -5.91 11.19
C SER A 32 41.32 -4.77 11.89
N THR A 33 40.06 -5.00 12.24
CA THR A 33 39.53 -5.14 13.63
C THR A 33 38.00 -4.92 13.58
N ASP A 34 37.26 -5.77 14.30
CA ASP A 34 35.83 -5.67 14.66
C ASP A 34 35.03 -4.51 14.04
N ALA A 35 34.25 -4.80 13.01
CA ALA A 35 33.21 -3.88 12.53
C ALA A 35 31.86 -4.45 12.94
N SER A 36 31.36 -3.96 14.07
CA SER A 36 29.97 -4.11 14.49
C SER A 36 29.05 -3.76 13.30
N GLU A 37 28.05 -4.60 13.05
CA GLU A 37 27.00 -4.33 12.06
C GLU A 37 26.48 -2.88 12.23
N PRO A 38 26.38 -2.09 11.15
CA PRO A 38 25.78 -0.78 11.24
C PRO A 38 24.32 -0.94 11.66
N SER A 39 24.02 -0.49 12.88
CA SER A 39 22.65 -0.38 13.39
C SER A 39 21.80 0.37 12.36
N PRO A 40 20.60 -0.13 11.99
CA PRO A 40 19.75 0.56 11.04
C PRO A 40 19.41 1.95 11.58
N GLU A 41 19.75 3.00 10.82
CA GLU A 41 19.35 4.35 11.16
C GLU A 41 17.81 4.44 11.20
N PRO A 42 17.22 5.09 12.22
CA PRO A 42 15.78 5.28 12.27
C PRO A 42 15.34 6.11 11.06
N SER A 43 14.33 5.62 10.34
CA SER A 43 13.74 6.35 9.22
C SER A 43 13.27 7.74 9.68
N PRO A 44 13.49 8.80 8.87
CA PRO A 44 13.14 10.15 9.24
C PRO A 44 11.65 10.23 9.59
N THR A 45 11.34 10.87 10.71
CA THR A 45 9.94 11.13 11.05
C THR A 45 9.42 12.17 10.06
N PRO A 46 8.29 11.90 9.38
CA PRO A 46 7.76 12.82 8.41
C PRO A 46 7.39 14.17 9.07
N GLN A 47 7.78 15.29 8.47
CA GLN A 47 7.55 16.65 8.97
C GLN A 47 6.81 17.49 7.94
N GLY A 48 5.73 18.16 8.37
CA GLY A 48 4.94 19.01 7.49
C GLY A 48 3.43 18.85 7.68
N PRO A 49 2.63 19.43 6.75
CA PRO A 49 1.19 19.24 6.72
C PRO A 49 0.81 17.76 6.58
N ARG A 50 -0.36 17.40 7.08
CA ARG A 50 -0.88 16.02 6.94
C ARG A 50 -0.96 15.63 5.47
N SER A 51 -0.26 14.55 5.11
CA SER A 51 -0.15 14.02 3.75
C SER A 51 -0.50 12.52 3.75
N VAL A 52 -0.33 11.84 2.61
CA VAL A 52 -0.59 10.40 2.46
C VAL A 52 0.67 9.69 2.01
N GLU A 53 0.96 8.55 2.63
CA GLU A 53 2.10 7.71 2.23
C GLU A 53 1.95 7.23 0.79
N ARG A 54 3.04 7.24 0.02
CA ARG A 54 3.01 6.78 -1.39
C ARG A 54 2.87 5.27 -1.52
N LYS A 55 3.40 4.51 -0.57
CA LYS A 55 3.46 3.05 -0.63
C LYS A 55 2.30 2.46 0.19
N PRO A 56 1.38 1.70 -0.43
CA PRO A 56 0.31 1.06 0.32
C PRO A 56 0.83 -0.12 1.14
N VAL A 57 0.10 -0.40 2.21
CA VAL A 57 0.09 -1.71 2.84
C VAL A 57 -0.85 -2.61 2.04
N LYS A 58 -0.32 -3.73 1.54
CA LYS A 58 -1.11 -4.73 0.82
C LYS A 58 -1.58 -5.83 1.78
N VAL A 59 -2.87 -6.14 1.72
CA VAL A 59 -3.50 -7.20 2.53
C VAL A 59 -4.32 -8.09 1.62
N HIS A 60 -4.22 -9.40 1.81
CA HIS A 60 -5.10 -10.37 1.17
C HIS A 60 -6.06 -10.94 2.22
N VAL A 61 -7.34 -11.07 1.86
CA VAL A 61 -8.38 -11.66 2.70
C VAL A 61 -9.07 -12.78 1.95
N THR A 62 -9.24 -13.92 2.60
CA THR A 62 -9.97 -15.08 2.06
C THR A 62 -11.11 -15.45 3.02
N ALA A 63 -12.35 -15.17 2.63
CA ALA A 63 -13.54 -15.44 3.44
C ALA A 63 -14.71 -15.78 2.52
N ALA A 64 -15.58 -16.70 2.93
CA ALA A 64 -16.80 -16.94 2.17
C ALA A 64 -17.64 -15.65 2.08
N VAL A 65 -18.37 -15.48 0.97
CA VAL A 65 -19.32 -14.36 0.81
C VAL A 65 -20.31 -14.39 1.98
N GLY A 66 -20.52 -13.24 2.62
CA GLY A 66 -21.36 -13.13 3.82
C GLY A 66 -20.70 -13.54 5.15
N ASP A 67 -19.53 -14.19 5.15
CA ASP A 67 -18.81 -14.54 6.40
C ASP A 67 -18.06 -13.34 6.99
N THR A 68 -18.84 -12.39 7.50
CA THR A 68 -18.33 -11.16 8.10
C THR A 68 -17.42 -11.44 9.30
N THR A 69 -17.68 -12.51 10.05
CA THR A 69 -16.87 -12.87 11.23
C THR A 69 -15.45 -13.25 10.81
N GLN A 70 -15.32 -14.04 9.74
CA GLN A 70 -14.04 -14.38 9.13
C GLN A 70 -13.33 -13.15 8.60
N MET A 71 -14.04 -12.30 7.85
CA MET A 71 -13.49 -11.06 7.29
C MET A 71 -12.90 -10.18 8.41
N VAL A 72 -13.68 -9.90 9.45
CA VAL A 72 -13.25 -9.07 10.58
C VAL A 72 -12.03 -9.66 11.28
N ARG A 73 -12.00 -10.98 11.49
CA ARG A 73 -10.87 -11.65 12.14
C ARG A 73 -9.59 -11.50 11.32
N GLN A 74 -9.63 -11.77 10.02
CA GLN A 74 -8.45 -11.66 9.15
C GLN A 74 -7.97 -10.22 9.05
N LEU A 75 -8.89 -9.27 8.86
CA LEU A 75 -8.56 -7.85 8.82
C LEU A 75 -7.90 -7.38 10.12
N ARG A 76 -8.40 -7.82 11.29
CA ARG A 76 -7.80 -7.48 12.59
C ARG A 76 -6.38 -7.99 12.71
N THR A 77 -6.14 -9.24 12.30
CA THR A 77 -4.81 -9.86 12.30
C THR A 77 -3.86 -9.16 11.33
N ALA A 78 -4.29 -8.96 10.08
CA ALA A 78 -3.46 -8.35 9.04
C ALA A 78 -3.06 -6.90 9.34
N THR A 79 -3.89 -6.19 10.12
CA THR A 79 -3.67 -4.78 10.47
C THR A 79 -3.06 -4.56 11.85
N ALA A 80 -2.85 -5.62 12.65
CA ALA A 80 -2.40 -5.50 14.04
C ALA A 80 -1.08 -4.72 14.20
N ARG A 81 -0.11 -4.92 13.31
CA ARG A 81 1.17 -4.20 13.36
C ARG A 81 1.09 -2.71 13.04
N TYR A 82 -0.08 -2.22 12.63
CA TYR A 82 -0.31 -0.82 12.24
C TYR A 82 -1.22 -0.08 13.23
N GLU A 83 -1.47 -0.67 14.40
CA GLU A 83 -2.21 0.00 15.47
C GLU A 83 -1.64 1.41 15.76
N GLY A 84 -2.54 2.36 16.03
CA GLY A 84 -2.21 3.78 16.20
C GLY A 84 -2.06 4.58 14.90
N ARG A 85 -2.07 3.94 13.73
CA ARG A 85 -2.06 4.63 12.43
C ARG A 85 -3.49 4.85 11.91
N ALA A 86 -3.71 5.98 11.25
CA ALA A 86 -4.99 6.30 10.61
C ALA A 86 -4.90 6.10 9.09
N ALA A 87 -5.82 5.32 8.52
CA ALA A 87 -5.92 5.13 7.08
C ALA A 87 -6.55 6.36 6.41
N ALA A 88 -5.97 6.80 5.29
CA ALA A 88 -6.48 7.88 4.46
C ALA A 88 -7.46 7.36 3.41
N PHE A 89 -7.05 6.34 2.65
CA PHE A 89 -7.96 5.63 1.76
C PHE A 89 -7.60 4.16 1.62
N VAL A 90 -8.59 3.37 1.27
CA VAL A 90 -8.47 1.93 1.04
C VAL A 90 -9.07 1.59 -0.32
N LEU A 91 -8.27 0.93 -1.15
CA LEU A 91 -8.71 0.37 -2.42
C LEU A 91 -8.91 -1.13 -2.22
N THR A 92 -10.12 -1.63 -2.46
CA THR A 92 -10.45 -3.04 -2.23
C THR A 92 -10.89 -3.68 -3.54
N PHE A 93 -10.25 -4.79 -3.88
CA PHE A 93 -10.40 -5.50 -5.13
C PHE A 93 -11.02 -6.87 -4.85
N GLY A 94 -12.34 -6.96 -4.94
CA GLY A 94 -13.07 -8.20 -4.70
C GLY A 94 -12.99 -9.14 -5.90
N GLN A 95 -12.71 -10.41 -5.62
CA GLN A 95 -12.68 -11.46 -6.62
C GLN A 95 -14.06 -12.08 -6.79
N ALA A 96 -14.50 -12.17 -8.04
CA ALA A 96 -15.70 -12.86 -8.48
C ALA A 96 -15.65 -13.03 -10.00
N VAL A 97 -16.50 -13.90 -10.55
CA VAL A 97 -16.66 -14.05 -12.00
C VAL A 97 -17.28 -12.78 -12.57
N GLU A 98 -18.37 -12.30 -11.96
CA GLU A 98 -19.09 -11.12 -12.40
C GLU A 98 -18.56 -9.84 -11.72
N PRO A 99 -18.44 -8.71 -12.44
CA PRO A 99 -17.97 -7.45 -11.87
C PRO A 99 -18.80 -6.93 -10.69
N SER A 100 -20.13 -7.03 -10.79
CA SER A 100 -21.05 -6.57 -9.73
C SER A 100 -20.84 -7.32 -8.42
N ASP A 101 -20.61 -8.63 -8.52
CA ASP A 101 -20.44 -9.50 -7.35
C ASP A 101 -19.10 -9.23 -6.68
N GLY A 102 -18.04 -9.00 -7.46
CA GLY A 102 -16.73 -8.62 -6.92
C GLY A 102 -16.78 -7.25 -6.22
N GLN A 103 -17.47 -6.27 -6.81
CA GLN A 103 -17.68 -4.96 -6.18
C GLN A 103 -18.52 -5.09 -4.89
N ALA A 104 -19.57 -5.91 -4.89
CA ALA A 104 -20.37 -6.18 -3.70
C ALA A 104 -19.53 -6.83 -2.60
N TYR A 105 -18.68 -7.80 -2.95
CA TYR A 105 -17.77 -8.43 -2.00
C TYR A 105 -16.72 -7.45 -1.45
N ALA A 106 -16.14 -6.59 -2.30
CA ALA A 106 -15.25 -5.51 -1.87
C ALA A 106 -15.93 -4.55 -0.89
N HIS A 107 -17.21 -4.25 -1.13
CA HIS A 107 -18.02 -3.41 -0.26
C HIS A 107 -18.25 -4.05 1.13
N GLU A 108 -18.49 -5.36 1.19
CA GLU A 108 -18.60 -6.11 2.45
C GLU A 108 -17.29 -6.12 3.25
N ILE A 109 -16.16 -6.28 2.57
CA ILE A 109 -14.83 -6.16 3.17
C ILE A 109 -14.63 -4.75 3.75
N ASN A 110 -15.02 -3.70 3.01
CA ASN A 110 -14.90 -2.32 3.46
C ASN A 110 -15.78 -1.99 4.68
N LYS A 111 -16.98 -2.56 4.77
CA LYS A 111 -17.79 -2.53 6.00
C LYS A 111 -17.09 -3.25 7.17
N SER A 112 -16.42 -4.35 6.89
CA SER A 112 -15.72 -5.17 7.89
C SER A 112 -14.46 -4.49 8.44
N LEU A 113 -13.77 -3.64 7.66
CA LEU A 113 -12.63 -2.84 8.14
C LEU A 113 -12.99 -1.99 9.37
N ARG A 114 -14.11 -1.27 9.30
CA ARG A 114 -14.59 -0.40 10.39
C ARG A 114 -14.96 -1.18 11.64
N LYS A 115 -15.45 -2.42 11.48
CA LYS A 115 -15.72 -3.34 12.60
C LYS A 115 -14.44 -3.92 13.19
N ALA A 116 -13.44 -4.19 12.35
CA ALA A 116 -12.17 -4.77 12.78
C ALA A 116 -11.31 -3.76 13.57
N ARG A 117 -11.22 -2.51 13.08
CA ARG A 117 -10.41 -1.42 13.65
C ARG A 117 -11.10 -0.06 13.44
N PRO A 118 -12.05 0.34 14.28
CA PRO A 118 -12.77 1.61 14.11
C PRO A 118 -11.82 2.81 14.09
N ASP A 119 -10.87 2.89 15.02
CA ASP A 119 -9.95 4.03 15.13
C ASP A 119 -9.05 4.21 13.89
N MET A 120 -8.76 3.12 13.17
CA MET A 120 -7.92 3.15 11.98
C MET A 120 -8.70 3.56 10.72
N PHE A 121 -9.95 3.13 10.59
CA PHE A 121 -10.70 3.21 9.33
C PHE A 121 -11.93 4.13 9.36
N THR A 122 -12.25 4.79 10.48
CA THR A 122 -13.44 5.65 10.61
C THR A 122 -13.46 6.78 9.58
N ASP A 123 -12.33 7.43 9.29
CA ASP A 123 -12.30 8.53 8.32
C ASP A 123 -11.74 8.11 6.96
N ALA A 124 -11.42 6.83 6.78
CA ALA A 124 -10.83 6.35 5.54
C ALA A 124 -11.84 6.41 4.38
N THR A 125 -11.43 6.99 3.26
CA THR A 125 -12.18 6.90 2.00
C THR A 125 -12.01 5.51 1.41
N THR A 126 -13.10 4.78 1.16
CA THR A 126 -13.05 3.43 0.60
C THR A 126 -13.51 3.41 -0.85
N ARG A 127 -12.91 2.54 -1.67
CA ARG A 127 -13.34 2.29 -3.05
C ARG A 127 -13.45 0.79 -3.31
N ASP A 128 -14.51 0.44 -4.04
CA ASP A 128 -14.92 -0.93 -4.33
C ASP A 128 -14.57 -1.23 -5.80
N PHE A 129 -13.65 -2.16 -6.02
CA PHE A 129 -13.21 -2.60 -7.33
C PHE A 129 -13.43 -4.10 -7.50
N TRP A 130 -13.50 -4.52 -8.75
CA TRP A 130 -13.51 -5.92 -9.15
C TRP A 130 -12.13 -6.32 -9.66
N ASN A 131 -11.71 -7.53 -9.29
CA ASN A 131 -10.50 -8.18 -9.81
C ASN A 131 -10.85 -9.64 -10.09
N GLY A 132 -11.24 -9.95 -11.33
CA GLY A 132 -11.80 -11.25 -11.74
C GLY A 132 -11.15 -12.48 -11.10
N GLY A 133 -11.95 -13.53 -10.89
CA GLY A 133 -11.48 -14.77 -10.28
C GLY A 133 -12.58 -15.52 -9.54
N SER A 134 -12.19 -16.51 -8.74
CA SER A 134 -13.13 -17.21 -7.87
C SER A 134 -13.60 -16.30 -6.73
N ALA A 135 -14.88 -16.41 -6.38
CA ALA A 135 -15.45 -15.65 -5.27
C ALA A 135 -14.81 -16.04 -3.92
N GLY A 136 -14.90 -15.12 -2.95
CA GLY A 136 -14.48 -15.36 -1.56
C GLY A 136 -13.05 -14.91 -1.23
N ALA A 137 -12.49 -14.00 -2.04
CA ALA A 137 -11.20 -13.40 -1.77
C ALA A 137 -11.15 -11.94 -2.23
N ALA A 138 -10.30 -11.15 -1.58
CA ALA A 138 -10.06 -9.76 -1.94
C ALA A 138 -8.64 -9.33 -1.61
N ASP A 139 -8.09 -8.48 -2.47
CA ASP A 139 -6.87 -7.74 -2.20
C ASP A 139 -7.21 -6.32 -1.76
N LEU A 140 -6.47 -5.80 -0.79
CA LEU A 140 -6.62 -4.44 -0.29
C LEU A 140 -5.30 -3.69 -0.40
N GLU A 141 -5.39 -2.43 -0.76
CA GLU A 141 -4.30 -1.46 -0.67
C GLU A 141 -4.70 -0.36 0.31
N ILE A 142 -4.02 -0.32 1.46
CA ILE A 142 -4.29 0.62 2.55
C ILE A 142 -3.22 1.70 2.55
N TYR A 143 -3.64 2.94 2.31
CA TYR A 143 -2.78 4.12 2.34
C TYR A 143 -2.98 4.84 3.66
N PHE A 144 -1.91 5.05 4.41
CA PHE A 144 -1.95 5.72 5.70
C PHE A 144 -1.61 7.20 5.59
N TYR A 145 -2.13 7.98 6.53
CA TYR A 145 -1.67 9.35 6.70
C TYR A 145 -0.22 9.37 7.17
N THR A 146 0.51 10.36 6.65
CA THR A 146 1.85 10.76 7.08
C THR A 146 1.85 12.25 7.41
N ARG A 147 2.96 12.72 7.97
CA ARG A 147 3.32 14.15 7.96
C ARG A 147 4.43 14.42 6.97
#